data_AF-A0A3B1AYE1-F1
#
_entry.id   AF-A0A3B1AYE1-F1
#
_cell.length_a   1.000
_cell.length_b   1.000
_cell.length_c   1.000
_cell.angle_alpha   90.00
_cell.angle_beta   90.00
_cell.angle_gamma   90.00
#
_symmetry.space_group_name_H-M   'P 1'
#
loop_
_entity.id
_entity.type
_entity.pdbx_description
1 polymer ?
#
loop_
_entity_poly.entity_id
_entity_poly.type
_entity_poly.pdbx_seq_one_letter_code
_entity_poly.pdbx_strand_id
1 'polypeptide(L)'
;MIKTEPSEIQFETEKKLHVITREENDQRLVNQHQALSQAKALELLEPFAKAYLGLYIEIDSIFSPEQRIRFIAGDALADAIMQGLSRVIELDEFPTATEIGEKMAKDERLEFGYVVLVSMALRIKEMPTSIGAFSTVSSEALSAVLCFNYANSCDFRNTWVSELIEYDRNLVTQTLQQFWLAQMDKGVRFLPGLSEQLKTKKGQQLVGDIVLPILSSWSGYKKKTLNMLLIIALNYADTENLLAVIKNILASEKTINPRMRMVWLTSAFILEPSHYWQQMVDYTYRSKEKLLPLLDFSVTLLDEITLTSDTLTKIIRLIAPKFPPHIDDFGELAANPQKTLRLFYALANCEHSIASELQWLRRARVMKIVSPVLDEIELINRQKQQQGVSVDFTVFLANLLNNGALKERRSRFKNKL
;
A
#
# COMPACT_ATOMS: atom_id res chain seq x y z
N MET A 1 26.16 7.15 -9.29
CA MET A 1 26.41 8.29 -10.20
C MET A 1 27.43 9.18 -9.54
N ILE A 2 28.55 9.46 -10.19
CA ILE A 2 29.49 10.48 -9.73
C ILE A 2 28.77 11.81 -9.93
N LYS A 3 28.40 12.49 -8.84
CA LYS A 3 27.87 13.85 -8.92
C LYS A 3 29.05 14.75 -9.28
N THR A 4 29.09 15.22 -10.52
CA THR A 4 30.04 16.25 -10.94
C THR A 4 29.66 17.53 -10.21
N GLU A 5 30.61 18.17 -9.54
CA GLU A 5 30.36 19.45 -8.90
C GLU A 5 29.93 20.47 -9.97
N PRO A 6 28.95 21.36 -9.68
CA PRO A 6 28.58 22.42 -10.59
C PRO A 6 29.79 23.31 -10.87
N SER A 7 29.99 23.68 -12.14
CA SER A 7 31.00 24.69 -12.48
C SER A 7 30.66 26.05 -11.87
N GLU A 8 31.67 26.86 -11.58
CA GLU A 8 31.51 28.24 -11.11
C GLU A 8 30.63 29.07 -12.06
N ILE A 9 30.73 28.82 -13.37
CA ILE A 9 29.91 29.45 -14.40
C ILE A 9 28.43 29.10 -14.23
N GLN A 10 28.10 27.84 -13.94
CA GLN A 10 26.72 27.43 -13.69
C GLN A 10 26.18 28.10 -12.42
N PHE A 11 26.97 28.15 -11.36
CA PHE A 11 26.58 28.80 -10.11
C PHE A 11 26.27 30.29 -10.31
N GLU A 12 27.14 31.04 -10.99
CA GLU A 12 26.92 32.46 -11.25
C GLU A 12 25.77 32.73 -12.22
N THR A 13 25.52 31.80 -13.16
CA THR A 13 24.36 31.87 -14.05
C THR A 13 23.06 31.69 -13.25
N GLU A 14 23.01 30.67 -12.40
CA GLU A 14 21.85 30.40 -11.55
C GLU A 14 21.55 31.57 -10.61
N LYS A 15 22.59 32.10 -9.95
CA LYS A 15 22.49 33.27 -9.08
C LYS A 15 21.92 34.49 -9.80
N LYS A 16 22.27 34.69 -11.08
CA LYS A 16 21.73 35.78 -11.92
C LYS A 16 20.25 35.59 -12.25
N LEU A 17 19.80 34.35 -12.46
CA LEU A 17 18.40 34.06 -12.76
C LEU A 17 17.47 34.42 -11.59
N HIS A 18 17.95 34.30 -10.35
CA HIS A 18 17.13 34.49 -9.15
C HIS A 18 17.38 35.82 -8.42
N VAL A 19 18.10 36.78 -9.02
CA VAL A 19 18.44 38.07 -8.39
C VAL A 19 17.20 38.82 -7.89
N ILE A 20 16.16 38.92 -8.73
CA ILE A 20 14.93 39.65 -8.39
C ILE A 20 14.24 39.01 -7.19
N THR A 21 14.01 37.69 -7.24
CA THR A 21 13.40 36.92 -6.14
C THR A 21 14.17 37.10 -4.83
N ARG A 22 15.51 37.09 -4.92
CA ARG A 22 16.38 37.29 -3.76
C ARG A 22 16.23 38.69 -3.16
N GLU A 23 16.29 39.74 -3.99
CA GLU A 23 16.13 41.13 -3.55
C GLU A 23 14.75 41.38 -2.93
N GLU A 24 13.69 40.82 -3.53
CA GLU A 24 12.33 40.89 -2.99
C GLU A 24 12.21 40.20 -1.63
N ASN A 25 12.80 39.01 -1.47
CA ASN A 25 12.81 38.29 -0.20
C ASN A 25 13.60 39.04 0.87
N ASP A 26 14.78 39.55 0.54
CA ASP A 26 15.61 40.34 1.46
C ASP A 26 14.86 41.60 1.93
N GLN A 27 14.26 42.35 1.00
CA GLN A 27 13.49 43.55 1.34
C GLN A 27 12.26 43.23 2.20
N ARG A 28 11.53 42.15 1.86
CA ARG A 28 10.32 41.74 2.57
C ARG A 28 10.61 41.22 3.98
N LEU A 29 11.74 40.54 4.17
CA LEU A 29 12.06 39.81 5.39
C LEU A 29 13.13 40.48 6.27
N VAL A 30 13.68 41.62 5.87
CA VAL A 30 14.76 42.32 6.61
C VAL A 30 14.47 42.51 8.11
N ASN A 31 13.22 42.82 8.48
CA ASN A 31 12.81 43.04 9.88
C ASN A 31 12.43 41.75 10.62
N GLN A 32 12.52 40.59 9.96
CA GLN A 32 12.11 39.28 10.50
C GLN A 32 13.30 38.35 10.74
N HIS A 33 14.55 38.79 10.53
CA HIS A 33 15.74 37.94 10.70
C HIS A 33 15.79 37.25 12.06
N GLN A 34 15.48 37.97 13.14
CA GLN A 34 15.47 37.40 14.48
C GLN A 34 14.32 36.40 14.68
N ALA A 35 13.14 36.65 14.14
CA ALA A 35 12.02 35.72 14.22
C ALA A 35 12.32 34.44 13.44
N LEU A 36 12.90 34.56 12.24
CA LEU A 36 13.35 33.45 11.40
C LEU A 36 14.42 32.62 12.11
N SER A 37 15.48 33.24 12.62
CA SER A 37 16.58 32.52 13.30
C SER A 37 16.17 31.86 14.62
N GLN A 38 15.05 32.27 15.20
CA GLN A 38 14.46 31.65 16.39
C GLN A 38 13.33 30.66 16.07
N ALA A 39 13.10 30.33 14.80
CA ALA A 39 12.01 29.46 14.35
C ALA A 39 10.59 29.92 14.78
N LYS A 40 10.41 31.24 15.00
CA LYS A 40 9.12 31.83 15.45
C LYS A 40 8.16 32.19 14.31
N ALA A 41 8.62 32.12 13.06
CA ALA A 41 7.83 32.42 11.86
C ALA A 41 7.96 31.26 10.85
N LEU A 42 7.34 30.13 11.17
CA LEU A 42 7.46 28.88 10.41
C LEU A 42 6.94 29.01 8.98
N GLU A 43 5.85 29.75 8.80
CA GLU A 43 5.24 30.08 7.52
C GLU A 43 6.21 30.82 6.59
N LEU A 44 7.11 31.62 7.16
CA LEU A 44 8.14 32.34 6.42
C LEU A 44 9.35 31.46 6.09
N LEU A 45 9.59 30.38 6.84
CA LEU A 45 10.66 29.41 6.59
C LEU A 45 10.28 28.39 5.51
N GLU A 46 9.00 28.09 5.32
CA GLU A 46 8.55 27.02 4.42
C GLU A 46 9.04 27.16 2.96
N PRO A 47 9.00 28.34 2.30
CA PRO A 47 9.54 28.47 0.95
C PRO A 47 11.02 28.08 0.85
N PHE A 48 11.82 28.45 1.86
CA PHE A 48 13.24 28.11 1.88
C PHE A 48 13.48 26.64 2.22
N ALA A 49 12.63 26.02 3.02
CA ALA A 49 12.65 24.58 3.24
C ALA A 49 12.36 23.82 1.93
N LYS A 50 11.42 24.31 1.10
CA LYS A 50 11.16 23.74 -0.23
C LYS A 50 12.35 23.90 -1.17
N ALA A 51 13.04 25.04 -1.16
CA ALA A 51 14.28 25.23 -1.90
C ALA A 51 15.37 24.27 -1.43
N TYR A 52 15.55 24.12 -0.12
CA TYR A 52 16.49 23.15 0.45
C TYR A 52 16.21 21.73 -0.03
N LEU A 53 14.93 21.32 -0.05
CA LEU A 53 14.51 19.98 -0.49
C LEU A 53 14.53 19.80 -2.02
N GLY A 54 14.80 20.87 -2.80
CA GLY A 54 14.88 20.81 -4.26
C GLY A 54 13.51 20.71 -4.93
N LEU A 55 12.49 21.34 -4.34
CA LEU A 55 11.11 21.29 -4.84
C LEU A 55 10.75 22.41 -5.82
N TYR A 56 11.68 23.34 -6.10
CA TYR A 56 11.52 24.34 -7.16
C TYR A 56 12.12 23.80 -8.46
N ILE A 57 11.31 23.79 -9.52
CA ILE A 57 11.74 23.33 -10.86
C ILE A 57 12.76 24.32 -11.44
N GLU A 58 12.65 25.58 -11.04
CA GLU A 58 13.48 26.69 -11.49
C GLU A 58 14.87 26.70 -10.86
N ILE A 59 15.12 25.88 -9.84
CA ILE A 59 16.43 25.77 -9.18
C ILE A 59 16.97 24.37 -9.39
N ASP A 60 18.07 24.25 -10.13
CA ASP A 60 18.61 22.93 -10.48
C ASP A 60 18.99 22.10 -9.24
N SER A 61 18.56 20.84 -9.24
CA SER A 61 18.86 19.84 -8.22
C SER A 61 20.36 19.49 -8.10
N ILE A 62 21.20 19.87 -9.09
CA ILE A 62 22.66 19.68 -9.02
C ILE A 62 23.31 20.47 -7.89
N PHE A 63 22.72 21.61 -7.49
CA PHE A 63 23.25 22.46 -6.43
C PHE A 63 23.04 21.85 -5.05
N SER A 64 23.88 22.22 -4.09
CA SER A 64 23.71 21.77 -2.71
C SER A 64 22.43 22.35 -2.10
N PRO A 65 21.81 21.68 -1.11
CA PRO A 65 20.64 22.22 -0.41
C PRO A 65 20.83 23.65 0.13
N GLU A 66 22.02 23.96 0.66
CA GLU A 66 22.33 25.30 1.18
C GLU A 66 22.47 26.33 0.05
N GLN A 67 23.08 25.96 -1.07
CA GLN A 67 23.21 26.83 -2.24
C GLN A 67 21.83 27.21 -2.80
N ARG A 68 20.88 26.26 -2.82
CA ARG A 68 19.51 26.52 -3.29
C ARG A 68 18.81 27.60 -2.46
N ILE A 69 19.03 27.66 -1.15
CA ILE A 69 18.52 28.75 -0.31
C ILE A 69 19.22 30.07 -0.68
N ARG A 70 20.54 30.07 -0.85
CA ARG A 70 21.32 31.29 -1.18
C ARG A 70 21.02 31.87 -2.57
N PHE A 71 20.39 31.12 -3.46
CA PHE A 71 19.88 31.69 -4.72
C PHE A 71 18.66 32.59 -4.52
N ILE A 72 17.87 32.36 -3.46
CA ILE A 72 16.62 33.09 -3.21
C ILE A 72 16.65 33.94 -1.92
N ALA A 73 17.77 33.99 -1.21
CA ALA A 73 18.01 34.84 -0.04
C ALA A 73 19.46 35.36 -0.04
N GLY A 74 19.65 36.64 0.32
CA GLY A 74 20.98 37.20 0.56
C GLY A 74 21.66 36.55 1.76
N ASP A 75 22.98 36.70 1.89
CA ASP A 75 23.76 35.90 2.85
C ASP A 75 23.27 36.02 4.30
N ALA A 76 22.97 37.24 4.75
CA ALA A 76 22.48 37.47 6.11
C ALA A 76 21.10 36.85 6.37
N LEU A 77 20.20 36.90 5.38
CA LEU A 77 18.88 36.29 5.47
C LEU A 77 19.00 34.76 5.40
N ALA A 78 19.83 34.24 4.48
CA ALA A 78 20.09 32.82 4.34
C ALA A 78 20.66 32.21 5.62
N ASP A 79 21.59 32.89 6.29
CA ASP A 79 22.14 32.45 7.58
C ASP A 79 21.07 32.42 8.67
N ALA A 80 20.20 33.45 8.73
CA ALA A 80 19.08 33.48 9.66
C ALA A 80 18.07 32.35 9.40
N ILE A 81 17.77 32.06 8.13
CA ILE A 81 16.91 30.96 7.71
C ILE A 81 17.51 29.61 8.11
N MET A 82 18.79 29.38 7.82
CA MET A 82 19.45 28.11 8.15
C MET A 82 19.47 27.84 9.66
N GLN A 83 19.72 28.87 10.47
CA GLN A 83 19.60 28.79 11.93
C GLN A 83 18.17 28.51 12.39
N GLY A 84 17.18 29.13 11.75
CA GLY A 84 15.77 28.85 12.01
C GLY A 84 15.41 27.40 11.71
N LEU A 85 15.76 26.93 10.52
CA LEU A 85 15.50 25.56 10.07
C LEU A 85 16.16 24.53 11.00
N SER A 86 17.38 24.75 11.49
CA SER A 86 18.04 23.80 12.41
C SER A 86 17.41 23.74 13.80
N ARG A 87 16.72 24.81 14.24
CA ARG A 87 16.06 24.90 15.56
C ARG A 87 14.64 24.36 15.62
N VAL A 88 13.98 24.16 14.48
CA VAL A 88 12.57 23.72 14.45
C VAL A 88 12.36 22.39 15.18
N ILE A 89 13.32 21.47 15.09
CA ILE A 89 13.27 20.18 15.79
C ILE A 89 13.38 20.31 17.33
N GLU A 90 13.77 21.49 17.83
CA GLU A 90 13.94 21.80 19.25
C GLU A 90 12.74 22.55 19.85
N LEU A 91 11.68 22.77 19.08
CA LEU A 91 10.45 23.39 19.58
C LEU A 91 9.76 22.49 20.61
N ASP A 92 9.00 23.09 21.53
CA ASP A 92 8.33 22.33 22.59
C ASP A 92 7.04 21.65 22.10
N GLU A 93 6.42 22.16 21.04
CA GLU A 93 5.11 21.72 20.57
C GLU A 93 5.18 21.24 19.11
N PHE A 94 4.71 20.01 18.88
CA PHE A 94 4.57 19.40 17.56
C PHE A 94 3.14 18.91 17.36
N PRO A 95 2.61 19.01 16.13
CA PRO A 95 1.34 18.38 15.81
C PRO A 95 1.46 16.86 15.95
N THR A 96 0.45 16.25 16.56
CA THR A 96 0.39 14.81 16.76
C THR A 96 0.20 14.06 15.44
N ALA A 97 0.56 12.76 15.42
CA ALA A 97 0.33 11.90 14.27
C ALA A 97 -1.15 11.89 13.81
N THR A 98 -2.09 11.91 14.77
CA THR A 98 -3.53 12.02 14.51
C THR A 98 -3.89 13.34 13.84
N GLU A 99 -3.45 14.48 14.37
CA GLU A 99 -3.75 15.80 13.78
C GLU A 99 -3.18 15.95 12.37
N ILE A 100 -1.95 15.46 12.13
CA ILE A 100 -1.34 15.47 10.80
C ILE A 100 -2.16 14.60 9.84
N GLY A 101 -2.56 13.40 10.26
CA GLY A 101 -3.38 12.49 9.46
C GLY A 101 -4.76 13.06 9.13
N GLU A 102 -5.42 13.71 10.09
CA GLU A 102 -6.73 14.33 9.87
C GLU A 102 -6.66 15.51 8.89
N LYS A 103 -5.66 16.39 9.04
CA LYS A 103 -5.47 17.53 8.13
C LYS A 103 -5.12 17.08 6.72
N MET A 104 -4.21 16.12 6.59
CA MET A 104 -3.87 15.53 5.30
C MET A 104 -5.09 14.92 4.61
N ALA A 105 -5.94 14.21 5.36
CA ALA A 105 -7.15 13.60 4.80
C ALA A 105 -8.17 14.61 4.27
N LYS A 106 -8.12 15.85 4.75
CA LYS A 106 -8.94 16.98 4.30
C LYS A 106 -8.26 17.85 3.24
N ASP A 107 -7.05 17.50 2.81
CA ASP A 107 -6.21 18.32 1.94
C ASP A 107 -5.89 19.71 2.57
N GLU A 108 -5.81 19.75 3.91
CA GLU A 108 -5.45 20.96 4.67
C GLU A 108 -3.93 21.03 4.83
N ARG A 109 -3.34 22.16 4.42
CA ARG A 109 -1.90 22.40 4.53
C ARG A 109 -1.48 22.59 5.99
N LEU A 110 -0.36 21.97 6.34
CA LEU A 110 0.38 22.22 7.58
C LEU A 110 1.71 22.88 7.24
N GLU A 111 1.83 24.16 7.57
CA GLU A 111 3.03 25.00 7.32
C GLU A 111 4.31 24.44 7.97
N PHE A 112 4.13 23.53 8.93
CA PHE A 112 5.17 22.85 9.69
C PHE A 112 5.97 21.82 8.88
N GLY A 113 5.34 21.22 7.85
CA GLY A 113 5.79 19.91 7.37
C GLY A 113 7.14 19.91 6.64
N TYR A 114 7.37 20.83 5.70
CA TYR A 114 8.67 20.88 5.00
C TYR A 114 9.78 21.37 5.92
N VAL A 115 9.45 22.30 6.81
CA VAL A 115 10.41 22.93 7.73
C VAL A 115 10.99 21.91 8.70
N VAL A 116 10.15 21.05 9.29
CA VAL A 116 10.62 20.00 10.20
C VAL A 116 11.43 18.91 9.50
N LEU A 117 11.11 18.58 8.24
CA LEU A 117 11.89 17.62 7.45
C LEU A 117 13.31 18.13 7.19
N VAL A 118 13.46 19.41 6.88
CA VAL A 118 14.79 20.03 6.73
C VAL A 118 15.53 20.06 8.06
N SER A 119 14.84 20.40 9.15
CA SER A 119 15.42 20.37 10.49
C SER A 119 16.02 19.01 10.84
N MET A 120 15.27 17.93 10.56
CA MET A 120 15.76 16.57 10.76
C MET A 120 16.96 16.24 9.86
N ALA A 121 16.92 16.63 8.58
CA ALA A 121 18.01 16.41 7.65
C ALA A 121 19.31 17.12 8.10
N LEU A 122 19.20 18.35 8.62
CA LEU A 122 20.32 19.08 9.20
C LEU A 122 20.85 18.39 10.46
N ARG A 123 19.97 17.94 11.36
CA ARG A 123 20.36 17.22 12.57
C ARG A 123 21.11 15.92 12.27
N ILE A 124 20.67 15.16 11.26
CA ILE A 124 21.38 13.95 10.81
C ILE A 124 22.75 14.31 10.23
N LYS A 125 22.86 15.39 9.45
CA LYS A 125 24.13 15.84 8.87
C LYS A 125 25.16 16.28 9.92
N GLU A 126 24.70 16.84 11.04
CA GLU A 126 25.56 17.31 12.14
C GLU A 126 26.09 16.16 13.02
N MET A 127 25.44 15.00 12.99
CA MET A 127 25.76 13.86 13.84
C MET A 127 26.57 12.80 13.09
N PRO A 128 27.48 12.06 13.76
CA PRO A 128 28.25 10.99 13.13
C PRO A 128 27.39 9.83 12.62
N THR A 129 26.21 9.63 13.23
CA THR A 129 25.25 8.58 12.88
C THR A 129 23.83 9.11 13.07
N SER A 130 22.88 8.59 12.30
CA SER A 130 21.46 8.93 12.46
C SER A 130 20.91 8.53 13.83
N ILE A 131 21.41 7.44 14.42
CA ILE A 131 21.06 7.04 15.80
C ILE A 131 21.44 8.13 16.80
N GLY A 132 22.61 8.74 16.65
CA GLY A 132 23.03 9.87 17.46
C GLY A 132 22.16 11.12 17.26
N ALA A 133 21.63 11.31 16.05
CA ALA A 133 20.62 12.35 15.80
C ALA A 133 19.31 12.04 16.53
N PHE A 134 18.77 10.83 16.37
CA PHE A 134 17.49 10.43 16.96
C PHE A 134 17.49 10.56 18.49
N SER A 135 18.59 10.22 19.16
CA SER A 135 18.68 10.31 20.63
C SER A 135 18.67 11.73 21.20
N THR A 136 18.84 12.75 20.36
CA THR A 136 18.78 14.17 20.76
C THR A 136 17.46 14.83 20.45
N VAL A 137 16.53 14.11 19.82
CA VAL A 137 15.23 14.62 19.36
C VAL A 137 14.12 13.97 20.19
N SER A 138 13.09 14.74 20.55
CA SER A 138 11.95 14.22 21.31
C SER A 138 11.14 13.21 20.49
N SER A 139 10.41 12.32 21.18
CA SER A 139 9.51 11.36 20.53
C SER A 139 8.43 12.04 19.70
N GLU A 140 7.91 13.17 20.18
CA GLU A 140 6.89 13.97 19.52
C GLU A 140 7.41 14.56 18.21
N ALA A 141 8.63 15.09 18.22
CA ALA A 141 9.30 15.60 17.04
C ALA A 141 9.58 14.50 16.01
N LEU A 142 10.14 13.36 16.45
CA LEU A 142 10.38 12.20 15.57
C LEU A 142 9.07 11.67 14.96
N SER A 143 7.99 11.63 15.74
CA SER A 143 6.66 11.24 15.29
C SER A 143 6.14 12.18 14.19
N ALA A 144 6.21 13.50 14.43
CA ALA A 144 5.79 14.51 13.48
C ALA A 144 6.62 14.45 12.18
N VAL A 145 7.95 14.36 12.29
CA VAL A 145 8.86 14.21 11.14
C VAL A 145 8.48 12.99 10.30
N LEU A 146 8.22 11.84 10.94
CA LEU A 146 7.83 10.62 10.24
C LEU A 146 6.50 10.80 9.50
N CYS A 147 5.50 11.40 10.13
CA CYS A 147 4.22 11.69 9.48
C CYS A 147 4.38 12.64 8.30
N PHE A 148 5.14 13.73 8.47
CA PHE A 148 5.38 14.70 7.40
C PHE A 148 6.21 14.14 6.27
N ASN A 149 7.11 13.19 6.52
CA ASN A 149 7.85 12.49 5.46
C ASN A 149 6.88 11.80 4.49
N TYR A 150 5.77 11.26 5.00
CA TYR A 150 4.76 10.62 4.16
C TYR A 150 3.66 11.56 3.68
N ALA A 151 3.35 12.62 4.43
CA ALA A 151 2.34 13.59 4.03
C ALA A 151 2.84 14.49 2.89
N ASN A 152 4.10 14.92 2.97
CA ASN A 152 4.72 15.79 1.99
C ASN A 152 5.50 14.94 0.99
N SER A 153 4.81 14.50 -0.06
CA SER A 153 5.43 13.84 -1.23
C SER A 153 6.61 14.66 -1.75
N CYS A 154 7.80 14.36 -1.28
CA CYS A 154 9.04 14.94 -1.77
C CYS A 154 9.93 13.80 -2.24
N ASP A 155 10.53 13.96 -3.42
CA ASP A 155 11.50 13.00 -3.96
C ASP A 155 12.83 13.02 -3.19
N PHE A 156 12.89 13.80 -2.10
CA PHE A 156 14.00 13.81 -1.16
C PHE A 156 14.06 12.45 -0.47
N ARG A 157 14.89 11.56 -1.04
CA ARG A 157 15.07 10.19 -0.55
C ARG A 157 15.70 10.20 0.83
N ASN A 158 14.85 10.12 1.84
CA ASN A 158 15.25 9.99 3.23
C ASN A 158 15.61 8.53 3.53
N THR A 159 16.91 8.25 3.64
CA THR A 159 17.39 6.91 4.06
C THR A 159 17.16 6.64 5.54
N TRP A 160 16.92 7.69 6.33
CA TRP A 160 16.86 7.63 7.78
C TRP A 160 15.64 6.90 8.34
N VAL A 161 14.55 6.74 7.58
CA VAL A 161 13.34 6.05 8.09
C VAL A 161 13.63 4.60 8.45
N SER A 162 14.43 3.90 7.63
CA SER A 162 14.82 2.51 7.93
C SER A 162 15.67 2.41 9.20
N GLU A 163 16.48 3.43 9.48
CA GLU A 163 17.32 3.52 10.67
C GLU A 163 16.47 3.90 11.90
N LEU A 164 15.43 4.74 11.73
CA LEU A 164 14.48 5.06 12.79
C LEU A 164 13.67 3.83 13.23
N ILE A 165 13.30 2.95 12.28
CA ILE A 165 12.65 1.67 12.58
C ILE A 165 13.53 0.78 13.47
N GLU A 166 14.85 0.80 13.26
CA GLU A 166 15.79 0.03 14.09
C GLU A 166 16.02 0.68 15.45
N TYR A 167 16.04 2.01 15.49
CA TYR A 167 16.23 2.77 16.72
C TYR A 167 15.05 2.62 17.68
N ASP A 168 13.83 2.86 17.19
CA ASP A 168 12.61 2.76 18.00
C ASP A 168 11.41 2.29 17.16
N ARG A 169 11.32 0.96 16.99
CA ARG A 169 10.19 0.31 16.28
C ARG A 169 8.84 0.64 16.91
N ASN A 170 8.77 0.78 18.24
CA ASN A 170 7.51 1.02 18.92
C ASN A 170 6.96 2.41 18.61
N LEU A 171 7.83 3.43 18.65
CA LEU A 171 7.49 4.79 18.25
C LEU A 171 6.97 4.83 16.80
N VAL A 172 7.68 4.18 15.88
CA VAL A 172 7.27 4.15 14.45
C VAL A 172 5.92 3.45 14.28
N THR A 173 5.73 2.29 14.90
CA THR A 173 4.48 1.54 14.84
C THR A 173 3.30 2.37 15.36
N GLN A 174 3.43 2.95 16.55
CA GLN A 174 2.37 3.75 17.17
C GLN A 174 2.06 5.01 16.34
N THR A 175 3.10 5.69 15.85
CA THR A 175 2.97 6.89 15.01
C THR A 175 2.22 6.58 13.72
N LEU A 176 2.65 5.57 12.96
CA LEU A 176 2.00 5.22 11.69
C LEU A 176 0.59 4.67 11.90
N GLN A 177 0.35 3.93 12.98
CA GLN A 177 -0.98 3.48 13.34
C GLN A 177 -1.93 4.66 13.58
N GLN A 178 -1.55 5.63 14.41
CA GLN A 178 -2.37 6.82 14.69
C GLN A 178 -2.60 7.65 13.42
N PHE A 179 -1.55 7.85 12.63
CA PHE A 179 -1.59 8.60 11.38
C PHE A 179 -2.51 7.97 10.33
N TRP A 180 -2.46 6.65 10.16
CA TRP A 180 -3.31 5.93 9.20
C TRP A 180 -4.75 5.80 9.68
N LEU A 181 -5.00 5.57 10.97
CA LEU A 181 -6.35 5.53 11.53
C LEU A 181 -7.08 6.86 11.32
N ALA A 182 -6.42 7.99 11.61
CA ALA A 182 -6.98 9.32 11.38
C ALA A 182 -7.42 9.54 9.92
N GLN A 183 -6.64 9.05 8.96
CA GLN A 183 -6.97 9.13 7.53
C GLN A 183 -8.10 8.17 7.13
N MET A 184 -8.12 6.96 7.69
CA MET A 184 -9.16 5.97 7.44
C MET A 184 -10.53 6.45 7.93
N ASP A 185 -10.59 7.13 9.07
CA ASP A 185 -11.81 7.74 9.62
C ASP A 185 -12.43 8.79 8.70
N LYS A 186 -11.61 9.46 7.87
CA LYS A 186 -12.08 10.38 6.83
C LYS A 186 -12.29 9.69 5.48
N GLY A 187 -12.08 8.39 5.39
CA GLY A 187 -12.37 7.58 4.21
C GLY A 187 -11.36 7.73 3.07
N VAL A 188 -10.11 8.09 3.37
CA VAL A 188 -9.01 8.17 2.40
C VAL A 188 -8.79 6.79 1.74
N ARG A 189 -8.43 6.79 0.45
CA ARG A 189 -8.30 5.57 -0.36
C ARG A 189 -6.91 4.93 -0.31
N PHE A 190 -5.90 5.69 0.09
CA PHE A 190 -4.50 5.32 0.06
C PHE A 190 -3.86 5.69 1.40
N LEU A 191 -2.98 4.84 1.90
CA LEU A 191 -2.24 5.08 3.14
C LEU A 191 -0.81 5.50 2.77
N PRO A 192 -0.44 6.77 3.00
CA PRO A 192 0.89 7.28 2.67
C PRO A 192 2.00 6.46 3.35
N GLY A 193 3.08 6.21 2.61
CA GLY A 193 4.23 5.42 3.07
C GLY A 193 4.03 3.90 3.03
N LEU A 194 2.80 3.39 2.93
CA LEU A 194 2.54 1.95 2.97
C LEU A 194 3.29 1.18 1.87
N SER A 195 3.17 1.64 0.62
CA SER A 195 3.83 0.97 -0.52
C SER A 195 5.35 1.02 -0.45
N GLU A 196 5.92 2.04 0.21
CA GLU A 196 7.35 2.14 0.45
C GLU A 196 7.80 1.14 1.51
N GLN A 197 7.06 1.03 2.61
CA GLN A 197 7.37 0.06 3.67
C GLN A 197 7.32 -1.38 3.16
N LEU A 198 6.37 -1.70 2.29
CA LEU A 198 6.24 -3.03 1.69
C LEU A 198 7.41 -3.43 0.77
N LYS A 199 8.28 -2.49 0.35
CA LYS A 199 9.46 -2.78 -0.48
C LYS A 199 10.63 -3.36 0.31
N THR A 200 10.63 -3.25 1.64
CA THR A 200 11.73 -3.70 2.50
C THR A 200 11.26 -4.77 3.47
N LYS A 201 12.12 -5.75 3.80
CA LYS A 201 11.77 -6.80 4.77
C LYS A 201 11.43 -6.23 6.16
N LYS A 202 12.16 -5.20 6.59
CA LYS A 202 11.91 -4.50 7.86
C LYS A 202 10.56 -3.79 7.86
N GLY A 203 10.27 -3.05 6.78
CA GLY A 203 8.97 -2.39 6.61
C GLY A 203 7.81 -3.37 6.50
N GLN A 204 7.99 -4.53 5.86
CA GLN A 204 6.98 -5.60 5.83
C GLN A 204 6.61 -6.08 7.24
N GLN A 205 7.62 -6.39 8.08
CA GLN A 205 7.39 -6.80 9.47
C GLN A 205 6.73 -5.70 10.30
N LEU A 206 7.17 -4.44 10.15
CA LEU A 206 6.57 -3.28 10.79
C LEU A 206 5.09 -3.15 10.41
N VAL A 207 4.78 -3.24 9.12
CA VAL A 207 3.41 -3.12 8.61
C VAL A 207 2.53 -4.26 9.14
N GLY A 208 3.05 -5.48 9.26
CA GLY A 208 2.35 -6.59 9.92
C GLY A 208 1.87 -6.23 11.33
N ASP A 209 2.75 -5.61 12.12
CA ASP A 209 2.44 -5.18 13.49
C ASP A 209 1.43 -4.03 13.53
N ILE A 210 1.49 -3.09 12.58
CA ILE A 210 0.57 -1.93 12.52
C ILE A 210 -0.84 -2.36 12.09
N VAL A 211 -0.94 -3.25 11.11
CA VAL A 211 -2.24 -3.59 10.50
C VAL A 211 -3.13 -4.39 11.45
N LEU A 212 -2.57 -5.21 12.33
CA LEU A 212 -3.35 -6.02 13.27
C LEU A 212 -4.21 -5.18 14.23
N PRO A 213 -3.68 -4.17 14.95
CA PRO A 213 -4.49 -3.23 15.72
C PRO A 213 -5.55 -2.49 14.89
N ILE A 214 -5.23 -2.08 13.66
CA ILE A 214 -6.19 -1.39 12.79
C ILE A 214 -7.36 -2.32 12.42
N LEU A 215 -7.05 -3.59 12.13
CA LEU A 215 -8.05 -4.61 11.83
C LEU A 215 -8.87 -5.00 13.08
N SER A 216 -8.28 -4.97 14.27
CA SER A 216 -8.99 -5.32 15.52
C SER A 216 -9.98 -4.24 15.95
N SER A 217 -9.70 -2.97 15.64
CA SER A 217 -10.60 -1.84 15.84
C SER A 217 -11.46 -1.51 14.61
N TRP A 218 -11.66 -2.47 13.69
CA TRP A 218 -12.39 -2.22 12.45
C TRP A 218 -13.83 -1.79 12.72
N SER A 219 -14.21 -0.61 12.24
CA SER A 219 -15.52 0.02 12.51
C SER A 219 -16.40 0.18 11.25
N GLY A 220 -16.11 -0.58 10.19
CA GLY A 220 -16.92 -0.59 8.96
C GLY A 220 -16.44 0.32 7.83
N TYR A 221 -15.13 0.56 7.71
CA TYR A 221 -14.54 1.32 6.60
C TYR A 221 -14.77 0.67 5.21
N LYS A 222 -14.32 1.32 4.14
CA LYS A 222 -14.53 0.86 2.75
C LYS A 222 -13.95 -0.56 2.52
N LYS A 223 -14.71 -1.41 1.80
CA LYS A 223 -14.29 -2.79 1.44
C LYS A 223 -12.90 -2.84 0.79
N LYS A 224 -12.56 -1.89 -0.07
CA LYS A 224 -11.26 -1.87 -0.75
C LYS A 224 -10.10 -1.77 0.25
N THR A 225 -10.26 -0.94 1.28
CA THR A 225 -9.28 -0.80 2.36
C THR A 225 -9.19 -2.08 3.19
N LEU A 226 -10.34 -2.71 3.51
CA LEU A 226 -10.37 -4.01 4.20
C LEU A 226 -9.58 -5.07 3.44
N ASN A 227 -9.86 -5.22 2.13
CA ASN A 227 -9.18 -6.19 1.28
C ASN A 227 -7.66 -5.97 1.30
N MET A 228 -7.21 -4.73 1.11
CA MET A 228 -5.80 -4.36 1.13
C MET A 228 -5.14 -4.72 2.47
N LEU A 229 -5.73 -4.31 3.59
CA LEU A 229 -5.19 -4.59 4.92
C LEU A 229 -5.15 -6.10 5.23
N LEU A 230 -6.18 -6.85 4.84
CA LEU A 230 -6.19 -8.30 5.02
C LEU A 230 -5.16 -9.02 4.16
N ILE A 231 -4.93 -8.58 2.92
CA ILE A 231 -3.87 -9.14 2.07
C ILE A 231 -2.49 -8.90 2.69
N ILE A 232 -2.27 -7.68 3.18
CA ILE A 232 -1.03 -7.32 3.87
C ILE A 232 -0.84 -8.17 5.12
N ALA A 233 -1.88 -8.31 5.94
CA ALA A 233 -1.80 -9.12 7.16
C ALA A 233 -1.56 -10.60 6.84
N LEU A 234 -2.21 -11.15 5.82
CA LEU A 234 -1.99 -12.54 5.38
C LEU A 234 -0.55 -12.80 4.90
N ASN A 235 0.13 -11.77 4.38
CA ASN A 235 1.52 -11.88 3.92
C ASN A 235 2.55 -11.68 5.04
N TYR A 236 2.29 -10.75 5.95
CA TYR A 236 3.34 -10.19 6.79
C TYR A 236 3.05 -10.17 8.30
N ALA A 237 1.79 -10.36 8.70
CA ALA A 237 1.46 -10.44 10.12
C ALA A 237 1.65 -11.85 10.67
N ASP A 238 1.76 -11.94 11.99
CA ASP A 238 1.72 -13.23 12.66
C ASP A 238 0.36 -13.92 12.46
N THR A 239 0.40 -15.18 12.00
CA THR A 239 -0.78 -15.96 11.63
C THR A 239 -1.73 -16.17 12.80
N GLU A 240 -1.22 -16.46 14.00
CA GLU A 240 -2.05 -16.74 15.17
C GLU A 240 -2.76 -15.46 15.64
N ASN A 241 -2.03 -14.35 15.68
CA ASN A 241 -2.58 -13.04 16.03
C ASN A 241 -3.62 -12.57 15.00
N LEU A 242 -3.35 -12.70 13.70
CA LEU A 242 -4.32 -12.38 12.66
C LEU A 242 -5.60 -13.21 12.81
N LEU A 243 -5.45 -14.51 13.00
CA LEU A 243 -6.57 -15.42 13.19
C LEU A 243 -7.40 -15.05 14.43
N ALA A 244 -6.76 -14.66 15.52
CA ALA A 244 -7.45 -14.18 16.72
C ALA A 244 -8.27 -12.90 16.45
N VAL A 245 -7.69 -11.94 15.71
CA VAL A 245 -8.42 -10.73 15.26
C VAL A 245 -9.64 -11.11 14.42
N ILE A 246 -9.47 -11.99 13.42
CA ILE A 246 -10.57 -12.41 12.55
C ILE A 246 -11.67 -13.14 13.34
N LYS A 247 -11.29 -14.03 14.27
CA LYS A 247 -12.24 -14.74 15.16
C LYS A 247 -13.07 -13.76 15.97
N ASN A 248 -12.42 -12.76 16.56
CA ASN A 248 -13.09 -11.74 17.36
C ASN A 248 -14.09 -10.95 16.52
N ILE A 249 -13.69 -10.44 15.34
CA ILE A 249 -14.57 -9.68 14.44
C ILE A 249 -15.78 -10.52 13.98
N LEU A 250 -15.55 -11.76 13.56
CA LEU A 250 -16.63 -12.64 13.08
C LEU A 250 -17.64 -13.00 14.19
N ALA A 251 -17.21 -13.00 15.45
CA ALA A 251 -18.01 -13.31 16.63
C ALA A 251 -18.74 -12.09 17.22
N SER A 252 -18.08 -10.93 17.28
CA SER A 252 -18.58 -9.73 17.97
C SER A 252 -19.60 -8.94 17.16
N GLU A 253 -19.39 -8.80 15.84
CA GLU A 253 -20.17 -7.88 15.04
C GLU A 253 -21.37 -8.57 14.37
N LYS A 254 -22.54 -8.43 14.99
CA LYS A 254 -23.84 -8.84 14.42
C LYS A 254 -24.21 -8.05 13.14
N THR A 255 -23.57 -6.91 12.90
CA THR A 255 -23.93 -5.94 11.86
C THR A 255 -22.94 -5.84 10.70
N ILE A 256 -21.96 -6.76 10.58
CA ILE A 256 -21.03 -6.74 9.44
C ILE A 256 -21.81 -6.87 8.14
N ASN A 257 -21.56 -5.95 7.20
CA ASN A 257 -22.08 -6.04 5.85
C ASN A 257 -21.78 -7.44 5.25
N PRO A 258 -22.75 -8.12 4.62
CA PRO A 258 -22.56 -9.49 4.14
C PRO A 258 -21.34 -9.70 3.23
N ARG A 259 -20.96 -8.68 2.44
CA ARG A 259 -19.78 -8.72 1.57
C ARG A 259 -18.49 -8.64 2.36
N MET A 260 -18.40 -7.80 3.39
CA MET A 260 -17.23 -7.71 4.26
C MET A 260 -17.08 -8.97 5.11
N ARG A 261 -18.19 -9.51 5.63
CA ARG A 261 -18.19 -10.78 6.37
C ARG A 261 -17.63 -11.92 5.52
N MET A 262 -17.92 -11.91 4.21
CA MET A 262 -17.33 -12.89 3.30
C MET A 262 -15.82 -12.71 3.16
N VAL A 263 -15.30 -11.48 3.11
CA VAL A 263 -13.84 -11.22 3.03
C VAL A 263 -13.16 -11.75 4.30
N TRP A 264 -13.67 -11.40 5.48
CA TRP A 264 -13.17 -11.90 6.76
C TRP A 264 -13.20 -13.43 6.84
N LEU A 265 -14.32 -14.06 6.47
CA LEU A 265 -14.46 -15.51 6.47
C LEU A 265 -13.53 -16.19 5.44
N THR A 266 -13.24 -15.51 4.33
CA THR A 266 -12.27 -16.00 3.34
C THR A 266 -10.86 -15.97 3.92
N SER A 267 -10.46 -14.89 4.59
CA SER A 267 -9.17 -14.82 5.28
C SER A 267 -9.05 -15.89 6.37
N ALA A 268 -10.08 -16.09 7.19
CA ALA A 268 -10.12 -17.16 8.19
C ALA A 268 -9.93 -18.56 7.55
N PHE A 269 -10.61 -18.80 6.43
CA PHE A 269 -10.49 -20.04 5.67
C PHE A 269 -9.11 -20.24 5.05
N ILE A 270 -8.43 -19.18 4.63
CA ILE A 270 -7.05 -19.31 4.11
C ILE A 270 -6.09 -19.73 5.23
N LEU A 271 -6.27 -19.20 6.44
CA LEU A 271 -5.43 -19.52 7.60
C LEU A 271 -5.73 -20.92 8.17
N GLU A 272 -7.01 -21.30 8.28
CA GLU A 272 -7.43 -22.61 8.81
C GLU A 272 -8.52 -23.27 7.92
N PRO A 273 -8.17 -23.81 6.74
CA PRO A 273 -9.16 -24.33 5.78
C PRO A 273 -10.07 -25.41 6.35
N SER A 274 -9.53 -26.32 7.15
CA SER A 274 -10.29 -27.43 7.75
C SER A 274 -11.32 -26.95 8.76
N HIS A 275 -11.03 -25.87 9.49
CA HIS A 275 -11.92 -25.33 10.53
C HIS A 275 -13.07 -24.51 9.91
N TYR A 276 -12.75 -23.65 8.95
CA TYR A 276 -13.72 -22.68 8.40
C TYR A 276 -14.48 -23.15 7.17
N TRP A 277 -14.12 -24.29 6.59
CA TRP A 277 -14.77 -24.79 5.37
C TRP A 277 -16.29 -24.89 5.50
N GLN A 278 -16.78 -25.55 6.55
CA GLN A 278 -18.22 -25.75 6.73
C GLN A 278 -18.95 -24.41 6.93
N GLN A 279 -18.36 -23.51 7.73
CA GLN A 279 -18.91 -22.17 7.93
C GLN A 279 -18.98 -21.37 6.63
N MET A 280 -17.97 -21.49 5.75
CA MET A 280 -17.99 -20.87 4.42
C MET A 280 -19.08 -21.44 3.51
N VAL A 281 -19.25 -22.77 3.50
CA VAL A 281 -20.33 -23.44 2.75
C VAL A 281 -21.70 -22.96 3.22
N ASP A 282 -21.93 -22.97 4.53
CA ASP A 282 -23.20 -22.59 5.15
C ASP A 282 -23.50 -21.11 4.93
N TYR A 283 -22.49 -20.25 5.10
CA TYR A 283 -22.66 -18.82 4.93
C TYR A 283 -23.00 -18.47 3.48
N THR A 284 -22.31 -19.08 2.50
CA THR A 284 -22.54 -18.77 1.09
C THR A 284 -23.89 -19.29 0.60
N TYR A 285 -24.38 -20.43 1.10
CA TYR A 285 -25.64 -21.11 0.70
C TYR A 285 -26.01 -20.93 -0.78
N ARG A 286 -25.02 -20.98 -1.68
CA ARG A 286 -25.20 -20.77 -3.12
C ARG A 286 -25.80 -19.41 -3.54
N SER A 287 -25.77 -18.40 -2.67
CA SER A 287 -26.15 -17.03 -2.97
C SER A 287 -25.08 -16.36 -3.84
N LYS A 288 -25.47 -15.91 -5.04
CA LYS A 288 -24.57 -15.18 -5.94
C LYS A 288 -24.01 -13.91 -5.30
N GLU A 289 -24.83 -13.24 -4.48
CA GLU A 289 -24.44 -12.00 -3.80
C GLU A 289 -23.28 -12.23 -2.82
N LYS A 290 -23.23 -13.40 -2.16
CA LYS A 290 -22.16 -13.77 -1.24
C LYS A 290 -20.96 -14.40 -1.95
N LEU A 291 -21.20 -15.15 -3.02
CA LEU A 291 -20.13 -15.78 -3.81
C LEU A 291 -19.33 -14.77 -4.65
N LEU A 292 -19.91 -13.64 -5.04
CA LEU A 292 -19.19 -12.63 -5.82
C LEU A 292 -18.05 -11.96 -5.00
N PRO A 293 -18.25 -11.50 -3.75
CA PRO A 293 -17.15 -11.06 -2.89
C PRO A 293 -16.08 -12.12 -2.66
N LEU A 294 -16.47 -13.40 -2.49
CA LEU A 294 -15.53 -14.51 -2.38
C LEU A 294 -14.67 -14.63 -3.66
N LEU A 295 -15.30 -14.60 -4.84
CA LEU A 295 -14.60 -14.64 -6.12
C LEU A 295 -13.65 -13.45 -6.30
N ASP A 296 -14.15 -12.23 -6.08
CA ASP A 296 -13.34 -11.01 -6.23
C ASP A 296 -12.11 -11.05 -5.34
N PHE A 297 -12.29 -11.37 -4.06
CA PHE A 297 -11.19 -11.38 -3.10
C PHE A 297 -10.22 -12.53 -3.34
N SER A 298 -10.72 -13.73 -3.65
CA SER A 298 -9.86 -14.89 -3.96
C SER A 298 -8.96 -14.63 -5.17
N VAL A 299 -9.48 -13.95 -6.20
CA VAL A 299 -8.66 -13.59 -7.38
C VAL A 299 -7.63 -12.53 -7.04
N THR A 300 -7.96 -11.53 -6.23
CA THR A 300 -6.96 -10.56 -5.75
C THR A 300 -5.86 -11.26 -4.94
N LEU A 301 -6.20 -12.27 -4.15
CA LEU A 301 -5.23 -13.03 -3.38
C LEU A 301 -4.27 -13.83 -4.26
N LEU A 302 -4.69 -14.31 -5.44
CA LEU A 302 -3.79 -15.03 -6.36
C LEU A 302 -2.60 -14.19 -6.82
N ASP A 303 -2.76 -12.87 -6.86
CA ASP A 303 -1.73 -11.93 -7.29
C ASP A 303 -0.73 -11.63 -6.16
N GLU A 304 -1.08 -11.95 -4.91
CA GLU A 304 -0.40 -11.45 -3.71
C GLU A 304 0.06 -12.55 -2.75
N ILE A 305 -0.56 -13.73 -2.76
CA ILE A 305 -0.21 -14.88 -1.91
C ILE A 305 -0.33 -16.21 -2.67
N THR A 306 0.49 -17.19 -2.28
CA THR A 306 0.39 -18.57 -2.79
C THR A 306 -0.71 -19.33 -2.04
N LEU A 307 -1.80 -19.67 -2.73
CA LEU A 307 -2.84 -20.53 -2.19
C LEU A 307 -2.51 -22.01 -2.42
N THR A 308 -2.80 -22.86 -1.43
CA THR A 308 -2.66 -24.32 -1.58
C THR A 308 -3.68 -24.87 -2.58
N SER A 309 -3.39 -26.03 -3.17
CA SER A 309 -4.31 -26.73 -4.06
C SER A 309 -5.65 -27.03 -3.38
N ASP A 310 -5.63 -27.51 -2.13
CA ASP A 310 -6.84 -27.80 -1.34
C ASP A 310 -7.72 -26.55 -1.16
N THR A 311 -7.11 -25.42 -0.77
CA THR A 311 -7.80 -24.13 -0.64
C THR A 311 -8.42 -23.70 -1.97
N LEU A 312 -7.65 -23.74 -3.06
CA LEU A 312 -8.13 -23.40 -4.41
C LEU A 312 -9.29 -24.28 -4.84
N THR A 313 -9.17 -25.60 -4.67
CA THR A 313 -10.18 -26.59 -5.04
C THR A 313 -11.48 -26.39 -4.28
N LYS A 314 -11.41 -26.11 -2.98
CA LYS A 314 -12.56 -25.77 -2.15
C LYS A 314 -13.26 -24.48 -2.61
N ILE A 315 -12.49 -23.43 -2.89
CA ILE A 315 -13.03 -22.16 -3.42
C ILE A 315 -13.69 -22.37 -4.79
N ILE A 316 -13.02 -23.06 -5.71
CA ILE A 316 -13.53 -23.41 -7.05
C ILE A 316 -14.85 -24.14 -6.94
N ARG A 317 -14.97 -25.12 -6.03
CA ARG A 317 -16.21 -25.89 -5.84
C ARG A 317 -17.39 -25.03 -5.42
N LEU A 318 -17.17 -23.94 -4.69
CA LEU A 318 -18.23 -23.00 -4.30
C LEU A 318 -18.63 -22.07 -5.46
N ILE A 319 -17.63 -21.56 -6.19
CA ILE A 319 -17.80 -20.49 -7.17
C ILE A 319 -18.23 -21.02 -8.54
N ALA A 320 -17.51 -22.01 -9.08
CA ALA A 320 -17.65 -22.44 -10.47
C ALA A 320 -19.07 -22.91 -10.83
N PRO A 321 -19.85 -23.58 -9.94
CA PRO A 321 -21.25 -23.91 -10.23
C PRO A 321 -22.16 -22.69 -10.49
N LYS A 322 -21.81 -21.52 -9.96
CA LYS A 322 -22.61 -20.28 -10.09
C LYS A 322 -22.05 -19.30 -11.12
N PHE A 323 -20.75 -19.34 -11.36
CA PHE A 323 -20.05 -18.56 -12.35
C PHE A 323 -19.26 -19.49 -13.29
N PRO A 324 -19.92 -20.41 -14.00
CA PRO A 324 -19.21 -21.36 -14.86
C PRO A 324 -18.45 -20.60 -15.95
N PRO A 325 -17.24 -21.04 -16.32
CA PRO A 325 -16.56 -20.55 -17.51
C PRO A 325 -17.46 -20.66 -18.76
N HIS A 326 -17.66 -19.56 -19.47
CA HIS A 326 -18.40 -19.49 -20.72
C HIS A 326 -17.98 -18.25 -21.50
N ILE A 327 -18.14 -18.33 -22.82
CA ILE A 327 -18.12 -17.16 -23.71
C ILE A 327 -19.53 -16.58 -23.84
N ASP A 328 -19.59 -15.25 -23.98
CA ASP A 328 -20.83 -14.52 -24.19
C ASP A 328 -21.28 -14.56 -25.67
N ASP A 329 -22.32 -13.80 -26.00
CA ASP A 329 -22.90 -13.75 -27.35
C ASP A 329 -21.95 -13.13 -28.41
N PHE A 330 -20.85 -12.51 -27.98
CA PHE A 330 -19.84 -11.89 -28.84
C PHE A 330 -18.57 -12.76 -28.93
N GLY A 331 -18.55 -13.93 -28.29
CA GLY A 331 -17.37 -14.78 -28.22
C GLY A 331 -16.35 -14.32 -27.19
N GLU A 332 -16.68 -13.34 -26.33
CA GLU A 332 -15.79 -12.82 -25.30
C GLU A 332 -16.03 -13.50 -23.94
N LEU A 333 -15.00 -13.54 -23.11
CA LEU A 333 -15.12 -14.03 -21.73
C LEU A 333 -15.74 -12.93 -20.85
N ALA A 334 -16.94 -13.18 -20.34
CA ALA A 334 -17.51 -12.27 -19.34
C ALA A 334 -16.62 -12.21 -18.07
N ALA A 335 -16.66 -11.07 -17.37
CA ALA A 335 -15.75 -10.76 -16.27
C ALA A 335 -15.70 -11.81 -15.13
N ASN A 336 -16.87 -12.33 -14.69
CA ASN A 336 -16.92 -13.33 -13.61
C ASN A 336 -16.46 -14.73 -14.05
N PRO A 337 -16.85 -15.24 -15.24
CA PRO A 337 -16.22 -16.40 -15.86
C PRO A 337 -14.70 -16.29 -15.98
N GLN A 338 -14.17 -15.16 -16.43
CA GLN A 338 -12.72 -14.94 -16.53
C GLN A 338 -12.03 -15.04 -15.17
N LYS A 339 -12.58 -14.40 -14.14
CA LYS A 339 -12.10 -14.54 -12.75
C LYS A 339 -12.12 -15.99 -12.26
N THR A 340 -13.18 -16.73 -12.60
CA THR A 340 -13.29 -18.15 -12.24
C THR A 340 -12.22 -18.98 -12.96
N LEU A 341 -11.92 -18.67 -14.22
CA LEU A 341 -10.82 -19.29 -14.97
C LEU A 341 -9.45 -18.97 -14.37
N ARG A 342 -9.23 -17.78 -13.78
CA ARG A 342 -7.98 -17.49 -13.06
C ARG A 342 -7.76 -18.44 -11.86
N LEU A 343 -8.82 -18.81 -11.15
CA LEU A 343 -8.72 -19.80 -10.05
C LEU A 343 -8.34 -21.20 -10.59
N PHE A 344 -8.97 -21.63 -11.68
CA PHE A 344 -8.65 -22.89 -12.34
C PHE A 344 -7.21 -22.91 -12.89
N TYR A 345 -6.76 -21.81 -13.48
CA TYR A 345 -5.40 -21.63 -13.95
C TYR A 345 -4.38 -21.70 -12.80
N ALA A 346 -4.67 -21.05 -11.66
CA ALA A 346 -3.82 -21.15 -10.48
C ALA A 346 -3.71 -22.61 -9.99
N LEU A 347 -4.83 -23.36 -9.97
CA LEU A 347 -4.83 -24.78 -9.61
C LEU A 347 -3.98 -25.61 -10.59
N ALA A 348 -4.12 -25.39 -11.91
CA ALA A 348 -3.32 -26.09 -12.92
C ALA A 348 -1.81 -25.89 -12.73
N ASN A 349 -1.43 -24.71 -12.24
CA ASN A 349 -0.05 -24.31 -12.02
C ASN A 349 0.48 -24.60 -10.61
N CYS A 350 -0.24 -25.32 -9.74
CA CYS A 350 0.35 -25.82 -8.51
C CYS A 350 1.61 -26.66 -8.78
N GLU A 351 2.61 -26.58 -7.90
CA GLU A 351 3.91 -27.24 -8.07
C GLU A 351 3.83 -28.75 -7.91
N HIS A 352 2.88 -29.24 -7.12
CA HIS A 352 2.63 -30.67 -6.92
C HIS A 352 1.49 -31.19 -7.80
N SER A 353 1.38 -32.52 -7.85
CA SER A 353 0.25 -33.17 -8.52
C SER A 353 -1.06 -32.84 -7.83
N ILE A 354 -2.06 -32.42 -8.61
CA ILE A 354 -3.41 -32.06 -8.15
C ILE A 354 -4.45 -33.17 -8.41
N ALA A 355 -4.00 -34.41 -8.66
CA ALA A 355 -4.88 -35.49 -9.10
C ALA A 355 -6.00 -35.80 -8.08
N SER A 356 -5.68 -35.73 -6.78
CA SER A 356 -6.63 -36.00 -5.70
C SER A 356 -7.73 -34.93 -5.62
N GLU A 357 -7.35 -33.68 -5.84
CA GLU A 357 -8.18 -32.49 -5.85
C GLU A 357 -9.14 -32.51 -7.04
N LEU A 358 -8.63 -32.83 -8.24
CA LEU A 358 -9.45 -32.99 -9.43
C LEU A 358 -10.44 -34.15 -9.28
N GLN A 359 -10.02 -35.27 -8.69
CA GLN A 359 -10.92 -36.38 -8.40
C GLN A 359 -12.04 -35.93 -7.43
N TRP A 360 -11.71 -35.16 -6.41
CA TRP A 360 -12.68 -34.62 -5.45
C TRP A 360 -13.67 -33.64 -6.11
N LEU A 361 -13.21 -32.77 -7.01
CA LEU A 361 -14.07 -31.89 -7.80
C LEU A 361 -15.02 -32.69 -8.69
N ARG A 362 -14.52 -33.70 -9.42
CA ARG A 362 -15.33 -34.53 -10.33
C ARG A 362 -16.43 -35.32 -9.61
N ARG A 363 -16.21 -35.73 -8.35
CA ARG A 363 -17.23 -36.40 -7.53
C ARG A 363 -18.45 -35.51 -7.24
N ALA A 364 -18.31 -34.19 -7.27
CA ALA A 364 -19.42 -33.28 -7.05
C ALA A 364 -20.29 -33.16 -8.31
N ARG A 365 -21.56 -33.60 -8.24
CA ARG A 365 -22.50 -33.53 -9.38
C ARG A 365 -22.59 -32.13 -10.01
N VAL A 366 -22.51 -31.08 -9.20
CA VAL A 366 -22.57 -29.67 -9.66
C VAL A 366 -21.39 -29.27 -10.53
N MET A 367 -20.26 -29.99 -10.45
CA MET A 367 -19.05 -29.71 -11.23
C MET A 367 -19.07 -30.32 -12.63
N LYS A 368 -20.05 -31.17 -12.97
CA LYS A 368 -20.20 -31.73 -14.33
C LYS A 368 -20.26 -30.64 -15.41
N ILE A 369 -20.78 -29.46 -15.08
CA ILE A 369 -20.88 -28.34 -16.02
C ILE A 369 -19.52 -27.79 -16.46
N VAL A 370 -18.46 -28.00 -15.67
CA VAL A 370 -17.09 -27.55 -15.93
C VAL A 370 -16.12 -28.73 -16.17
N SER A 371 -16.62 -29.95 -16.42
CA SER A 371 -15.78 -31.13 -16.66
C SER A 371 -14.71 -30.90 -17.74
N PRO A 372 -15.03 -30.31 -18.91
CA PRO A 372 -14.02 -30.06 -19.94
C PRO A 372 -12.87 -29.16 -19.45
N VAL A 373 -13.18 -28.19 -18.58
CA VAL A 373 -12.16 -27.31 -17.98
C VAL A 373 -11.28 -28.11 -17.01
N LEU A 374 -11.84 -29.05 -16.24
CA LEU A 374 -11.06 -29.93 -15.35
C LEU A 374 -10.12 -30.86 -16.12
N ASP A 375 -10.54 -31.32 -17.30
CA ASP A 375 -9.73 -32.18 -18.16
C ASP A 375 -8.51 -31.43 -18.73
N GLU A 376 -8.71 -30.16 -19.13
CA GLU A 376 -7.62 -29.28 -19.58
C GLU A 376 -6.63 -28.98 -18.44
N ILE A 377 -7.13 -28.69 -17.24
CA ILE A 377 -6.29 -28.46 -16.05
C ILE A 377 -5.41 -29.68 -15.74
N GLU A 378 -5.98 -30.87 -15.84
CA GLU A 378 -5.24 -32.11 -15.62
C GLU A 378 -4.12 -32.29 -16.65
N LEU A 379 -4.41 -32.01 -17.93
CA LEU A 379 -3.44 -32.07 -19.00
C LEU A 379 -2.28 -31.11 -18.75
N ILE A 380 -2.57 -29.84 -18.43
CA ILE A 380 -1.56 -28.81 -18.18
C ILE A 380 -0.72 -29.15 -16.95
N ASN A 381 -1.34 -29.57 -15.83
CA ASN A 381 -0.59 -29.95 -14.65
C ASN A 381 0.33 -31.14 -14.95
N ARG A 382 -0.14 -32.17 -15.67
CA ARG A 382 0.71 -33.30 -16.10
C ARG A 382 1.87 -32.86 -16.99
N GLN A 383 1.62 -31.99 -17.96
CA GLN A 383 2.68 -31.44 -18.82
C GLN A 383 3.71 -30.66 -18.01
N LYS A 384 3.27 -29.82 -17.06
CA LYS A 384 4.15 -29.10 -16.15
C LYS A 384 4.99 -30.07 -15.30
N GLN A 385 4.40 -31.13 -14.75
CA GLN A 385 5.13 -32.13 -13.97
C GLN A 385 6.16 -32.92 -14.79
N GLN A 386 5.88 -33.16 -16.08
CA GLN A 386 6.76 -33.94 -16.96
C GLN A 386 7.86 -33.10 -17.62
N GLN A 387 7.54 -31.86 -17.98
CA GLN A 387 8.38 -31.02 -18.85
C GLN A 387 8.91 -29.78 -18.13
N GLY A 388 8.43 -29.46 -16.93
CA GLY A 388 8.78 -28.23 -16.20
C GLY A 388 8.23 -26.95 -16.84
N VAL A 389 7.38 -27.06 -17.87
CA VAL A 389 6.86 -25.90 -18.60
C VAL A 389 5.60 -25.37 -17.92
N SER A 390 5.64 -24.11 -17.50
CA SER A 390 4.45 -23.37 -17.08
C SER A 390 3.76 -22.79 -18.31
N VAL A 391 2.46 -23.00 -18.42
CA VAL A 391 1.63 -22.39 -19.47
C VAL A 391 1.17 -21.03 -18.98
N ASP A 392 1.30 -19.97 -19.78
CA ASP A 392 0.76 -18.66 -19.42
C ASP A 392 -0.78 -18.63 -19.51
N PHE A 393 -1.41 -17.63 -18.89
CA PHE A 393 -2.87 -17.56 -18.83
C PHE A 393 -3.52 -17.39 -20.21
N THR A 394 -2.86 -16.70 -21.15
CA THR A 394 -3.37 -16.49 -22.51
C THR A 394 -3.41 -17.80 -23.28
N VAL A 395 -2.33 -18.60 -23.19
CA VAL A 395 -2.26 -19.93 -23.82
C VAL A 395 -3.27 -20.88 -23.18
N PHE A 396 -3.45 -20.83 -21.85
CA PHE A 396 -4.50 -21.60 -21.17
C PHE A 396 -5.90 -21.28 -21.71
N LEU A 397 -6.21 -19.99 -21.91
CA LEU A 397 -7.49 -19.58 -22.48
C LEU A 397 -7.66 -20.05 -23.92
N ALA A 398 -6.61 -19.94 -24.74
CA ALA A 398 -6.63 -20.39 -26.13
C ALA A 398 -6.89 -21.90 -26.23
N ASN A 399 -6.25 -22.71 -25.39
CA ASN A 399 -6.49 -24.15 -25.34
C ASN A 399 -7.94 -24.47 -24.98
N LEU A 400 -8.50 -23.81 -23.96
CA LEU A 400 -9.89 -24.00 -23.56
C LEU A 400 -10.88 -23.64 -24.67
N LEU A 401 -10.61 -22.59 -25.45
CA LEU A 401 -11.41 -22.22 -26.62
C LEU A 401 -11.30 -23.27 -27.72
N ASN A 402 -10.07 -23.62 -28.11
CA ASN A 402 -9.80 -24.56 -29.21
C ASN A 402 -10.34 -25.97 -28.94
N ASN A 403 -10.31 -26.41 -27.67
CA ASN A 403 -10.81 -27.71 -27.25
C ASN A 403 -12.33 -27.72 -26.99
N GLY A 404 -13.03 -26.61 -27.25
CA GLY A 404 -14.48 -26.50 -27.02
C GLY A 404 -14.88 -26.61 -25.54
N ALA A 405 -13.95 -26.35 -24.62
CA ALA A 405 -14.19 -26.45 -23.18
C ALA A 405 -15.05 -25.29 -22.66
N LEU A 406 -15.05 -24.15 -23.36
CA LEU A 406 -15.90 -22.99 -23.08
C LEU A 406 -17.18 -23.04 -23.90
N LYS A 407 -18.30 -23.31 -23.24
CA LYS A 407 -19.61 -23.34 -23.89
C LYS A 407 -20.12 -21.91 -24.15
N GLU A 408 -20.70 -21.70 -25.32
CA GLU A 408 -21.51 -20.51 -25.57
C GLU A 408 -22.72 -20.48 -24.65
N ARG A 409 -22.90 -19.36 -23.94
CA ARG A 409 -24.10 -19.18 -23.13
C ARG A 409 -25.19 -18.55 -23.99
N ARG A 410 -26.02 -19.40 -24.61
CA ARG A 410 -27.21 -18.93 -25.34
C ARG A 410 -28.09 -18.07 -24.43
N SER A 411 -28.14 -16.77 -24.72
CA SER A 411 -29.07 -15.86 -24.05
C SER A 411 -30.49 -16.32 -24.32
N ARG A 412 -31.25 -16.61 -23.25
CA ARG A 412 -32.67 -17.00 -23.36
C ARG A 412 -33.54 -15.91 -24.00
N PHE A 413 -33.00 -14.70 -24.19
CA PHE A 413 -33.69 -13.58 -24.82
C PHE A 413 -33.68 -13.60 -26.36
N LYS A 414 -32.81 -14.41 -27.00
CA LYS A 414 -32.77 -14.53 -28.47
C LYS A 414 -33.99 -15.25 -29.08
N ASN A 415 -34.86 -15.86 -28.27
CA ASN A 415 -36.06 -16.59 -28.74
C ASN A 415 -37.38 -15.81 -28.52
N LYS A 416 -37.33 -14.47 -28.36
CA LYS A 416 -38.53 -13.63 -28.12
C LYS A 416 -38.70 -12.45 -29.09
N LEU A 417 -37.92 -12.40 -30.16
CA LEU A 417 -38.13 -11.54 -31.34
C LEU A 417 -38.35 -12.47 -32.53
#